data_AF-A0A0F3IKD5-F1
#
_entry.id   AF-A0A0F3IKD5-F1
#
_cell.length_a   1.000
_cell.length_b   1.000
_cell.length_c   1.000
_cell.angle_alpha   90.00
_cell.angle_beta   90.00
_cell.angle_gamma   90.00
#
_symmetry.space_group_name_H-M   'P 1'
#
loop_
_entity.id
_entity.type
_entity.pdbx_description
1 polymer ?
#
loop_
_entity_poly.entity_id
_entity_poly.type
_entity_poly.pdbx_seq_one_letter_code
_entity_poly.pdbx_strand_id
1 'polypeptide(L)' 'MHTTINGIYDNGKVTLEELPPSEKRMKVLVTFVDEEIQPSLNSITLAALQAIEQGFDGKKPK' A
#
# COMPACT_ATOMS: atom_id res chain seq x y z
N MET A 1 28.00 -13.40 2.72
CA MET A 1 26.78 -12.91 3.41
C MET A 1 25.97 -12.13 2.39
N HIS A 2 24.69 -12.43 2.24
CA HIS A 2 23.79 -11.67 1.37
C HIS A 2 23.03 -10.68 2.23
N THR A 3 22.99 -9.42 1.79
CA THR A 3 22.22 -8.36 2.45
C THR A 3 21.04 -8.04 1.54
N THR A 4 19.84 -8.17 2.07
CA THR A 4 18.61 -7.74 1.41
C THR A 4 18.35 -6.30 1.82
N ILE A 5 18.06 -5.45 0.85
CA ILE A 5 17.67 -4.06 1.05
C ILE A 5 16.35 -3.82 0.38
N ASN A 6 15.48 -3.06 1.03
CA ASN A 6 14.17 -2.70 0.48
C ASN A 6 14.24 -1.37 -0.27
N GLY A 7 13.42 -1.26 -1.31
CA GLY A 7 13.40 -0.08 -2.14
C GLY A 7 12.16 -0.04 -3.02
N ILE A 8 11.81 1.17 -3.44
CA ILE A 8 10.70 1.41 -4.34
C ILE A 8 11.23 1.34 -5.77
N TYR A 9 10.60 0.49 -6.58
CA TYR A 9 10.84 0.47 -8.01
C TYR A 9 9.81 1.36 -8.71
N ASP A 10 10.30 2.36 -9.44
CA ASP A 10 9.46 3.24 -10.26
C ASP A 10 10.14 3.51 -11.60
N ASN A 11 9.40 3.31 -12.70
CA ASN A 11 9.82 3.64 -14.07
C ASN A 11 11.26 3.19 -14.45
N GLY A 12 11.66 1.98 -14.05
CA GLY A 12 13.00 1.45 -14.36
C GLY A 12 14.10 1.86 -13.40
N LYS A 13 13.78 2.59 -12.32
CA LYS A 13 14.71 3.01 -11.28
C LYS A 13 14.32 2.40 -9.93
N VAL A 14 15.30 1.84 -9.23
CA VAL A 14 15.15 1.43 -7.83
C VAL A 14 15.68 2.55 -6.94
N THR A 15 14.86 3.01 -6.01
CA THR A 15 15.26 3.97 -4.97
C THR A 15 15.29 3.23 -3.64
N LEU A 16 16.46 3.21 -2.99
CA LEU A 16 16.63 2.56 -1.70
C LEU A 16 15.97 3.40 -0.59
N GLU A 17 15.33 2.75 0.36
CA GLU A 17 14.75 3.41 1.53
C GLU A 17 15.74 3.57 2.69
N GLU A 18 16.93 2.94 2.57
CA GLU A 18 17.97 2.90 3.58
C GLU A 18 19.36 3.19 3.01
N LEU A 19 20.33 3.39 3.90
CA LEU A 19 21.73 3.59 3.50
C LEU A 19 22.25 2.34 2.78
N PRO A 20 22.89 2.51 1.61
CA PRO A 20 23.39 1.37 0.86
C PRO A 20 24.50 0.66 1.67
N PRO A 21 24.55 -0.68 1.64
CA PRO A 21 25.55 -1.45 2.36
C PRO A 21 26.96 -1.30 1.79
N SER A 22 27.09 -0.67 0.61
CA SER A 22 28.36 -0.37 -0.01
C SER A 22 28.28 0.82 -0.94
N GLU A 23 29.31 1.65 -0.91
CA GLU A 23 29.50 2.78 -1.84
C GLU A 23 30.23 2.35 -3.12
N LYS A 24 30.70 1.11 -3.21
CA LYS A 24 31.45 0.60 -4.36
C LYS A 24 30.50 -0.01 -5.40
N ARG A 25 30.87 0.13 -6.68
CA ARG A 25 30.14 -0.52 -7.78
C ARG A 25 30.17 -2.03 -7.62
N MET A 26 28.99 -2.65 -7.58
CA MET A 26 28.83 -4.10 -7.47
C MET A 26 27.63 -4.59 -8.28
N LYS A 27 27.62 -5.90 -8.56
CA LYS A 27 26.46 -6.57 -9.16
C LYS A 27 25.43 -6.87 -8.08
N VAL A 28 24.16 -6.67 -8.39
CA VAL A 28 23.03 -6.92 -7.48
C VAL A 28 22.00 -7.81 -8.17
N LEU A 29 21.26 -8.58 -7.38
CA LEU A 29 20.07 -9.31 -7.80
C LEU A 29 18.85 -8.55 -7.28
N VAL A 30 17.94 -8.18 -8.17
CA VAL A 30 16.69 -7.48 -7.82
C VAL A 30 15.55 -8.49 -7.85
N THR A 31 14.78 -8.55 -6.76
CA THR A 31 13.56 -9.37 -6.67
C THR A 31 12.39 -8.43 -6.45
N PHE A 32 11.36 -8.54 -7.28
CA PHE A 32 10.14 -7.77 -7.13
C PHE A 32 9.17 -8.54 -6.24
N VAL A 33 8.57 -7.84 -5.29
CA VAL A 33 7.57 -8.38 -4.37
C VAL A 33 6.31 -7.56 -4.58
N ASP A 34 5.17 -8.22 -4.74
CA ASP A 34 3.89 -7.55 -4.88
C ASP A 34 3.55 -6.85 -3.56
N GLU A 35 3.20 -5.56 -3.62
CA GLU A 35 2.54 -4.92 -2.49
C GLU A 35 1.15 -5.53 -2.35
N GLU A 36 0.89 -6.19 -1.23
CA GLU A 36 -0.48 -6.47 -0.81
C GLU A 36 -1.15 -5.12 -0.56
N ILE A 37 -1.86 -4.62 -1.57
CA ILE A 37 -2.73 -3.45 -1.45
C ILE A 37 -3.78 -3.81 -0.41
N GLN A 38 -3.52 -3.48 0.86
CA GLN A 38 -4.56 -3.55 1.87
C GLN A 38 -5.69 -2.65 1.39
N PRO A 39 -6.93 -3.17 1.32
CA PRO A 39 -8.05 -2.36 0.88
C PRO A 39 -8.14 -1.16 1.81
N SER A 40 -7.79 0.01 1.30
CA SER A 40 -7.86 1.24 2.07
C SER A 40 -9.28 1.38 2.63
N LEU A 41 -9.38 1.73 3.91
CA LEU A 41 -10.63 1.88 4.68
C LEU A 41 -11.62 2.91 4.08
N ASN A 42 -11.32 3.49 2.93
CA ASN A 42 -12.16 4.41 2.18
C ASN A 42 -13.40 3.76 1.53
N SER A 43 -13.44 2.42 1.43
CA SER A 43 -14.65 1.73 0.97
C SER A 43 -15.75 1.68 2.04
N ILE A 44 -15.39 1.68 3.33
CA ILE A 44 -16.35 1.66 4.43
C ILE A 44 -17.03 3.03 4.58
N THR A 45 -16.27 4.12 4.40
CA THR A 45 -16.82 5.47 4.53
C THR A 45 -17.79 5.81 3.38
N LEU A 46 -17.52 5.36 2.15
CA LEU A 46 -18.42 5.62 1.02
C LEU A 46 -19.76 4.90 1.17
N ALA A 47 -19.75 3.65 1.64
CA ALA A 47 -20.97 2.89 1.94
C ALA A 47 -21.74 3.47 3.13
N ALA A 48 -21.03 3.91 4.18
CA ALA A 48 -21.64 4.54 5.35
C ALA A 48 -22.26 5.92 5.02
N LEU A 49 -21.59 6.73 4.19
CA LEU A 49 -22.11 8.03 3.73
C LEU A 49 -23.38 7.85 2.86
N GLN A 50 -23.39 6.87 1.96
CA GLN A 50 -24.59 6.54 1.17
C GLN A 50 -25.76 6.06 2.03
N ALA A 51 -25.48 5.31 3.12
CA ALA A 51 -26.51 4.88 4.07
C ALA A 51 -27.10 6.03 4.90
N ILE A 52 -26.31 7.07 5.17
CA ILE A 52 -26.77 8.29 5.87
C ILE A 52 -27.66 9.15 4.95
N GLU A 53 -27.33 9.26 3.66
CA GLU A 53 -28.14 10.00 2.68
C GLU A 53 -29.49 9.34 2.38
N GLN A 54 -29.58 8.01 2.47
CA GLN A 54 -30.82 7.26 2.23
C GLN A 54 -31.83 7.27 3.39
N GLY A 55 -31.73 8.23 4.31
CA GLY A 55 -32.80 8.61 5.23
C GLY A 55 -33.50 7.42 5.88
N PHE A 56 -32.96 6.95 7.01
CA PHE A 56 -33.60 5.92 7.84
C PHE A 56 -34.96 6.46 8.36
N ASP A 57 -36.03 6.25 7.59
CA ASP A 57 -37.40 6.59 7.96
C ASP A 57 -37.83 5.59 9.03
N GLY A 58 -37.66 5.99 10.28
CA GLY A 58 -37.97 5.22 11.48
C GLY A 58 -39.47 4.96 11.63
N LYS A 59 -40.04 4.06 10.83
CA LYS A 59 -41.30 3.40 11.19
C LYS A 59 -41.03 2.40 12.31
N LYS A 60 -41.42 2.79 13.53
CA LYS A 60 -41.55 1.86 14.66
C LYS A 60 -42.36 0.63 14.22
N PRO A 61 -41.88 -0.60 14.46
CA PRO A 61 -42.75 -1.76 14.41
C PRO A 61 -43.81 -1.64 15.51
N LYS A 62 -45.03 -2.08 15.18
CA LYS A 62 -46.22 -2.07 16.03
C LYS A 62 -45.99 -2.74 17.38
#